data_AF-F6VVI5-F1
#
_entry.id   AF-F6VVI5-F1
#
_cell.length_a   1.000
_cell.length_b   1.000
_cell.length_c   1.000
_cell.angle_alpha   90.00
_cell.angle_beta   90.00
_cell.angle_gamma   90.00
#
_symmetry.space_group_name_H-M   'P 1'
#
loop_
_entity.id
_entity.type
_entity.pdbx_description
1 polymer ?
#
loop_
_entity_poly.entity_id
_entity_poly.type
_entity_poly.pdbx_seq_one_letter_code
_entity_poly.pdbx_strand_id
1 'polypeptide(L)'
;MNSTLTQNLPRQGGTMQLGYSDPGMVNQPEIMAVNQNVMPAQIPQVPPGQMQGGGTIPLSLLVDFVVHKTYHDITVMADLLPSKSDLERKISVAQFASRYRQLFIRLFSLVKWASSVDKVVKCGDISSFLDHQAMLFVDTADKLYQLSNQLVIQARLPNFSIPTAVDVLTNGSYTRLPTCIRDSVIPPKAILPSERKATLKRIQQIVLFRLVTEVIPPQIKDLAVEGGIVHLTVPGKFKASLTLMGDSDNLPWRLIKLEFLVHDKEVGGGRTLVHDLQVNYIHELVQSRLISNKTPFVDLFDILHSFSLSLQLEVLQAQAERS
;
A
#
# COMPACT_ATOMS: atom_id res chain seq x y z
N MET A 1 61.35 -33.69 -10.43
CA MET A 1 60.69 -33.16 -9.22
C MET A 1 60.47 -31.67 -9.42
N ASN A 2 59.21 -31.31 -9.69
CA ASN A 2 58.43 -30.08 -9.42
C ASN A 2 59.09 -28.70 -9.67
N SER A 3 58.62 -27.90 -10.66
CA SER A 3 57.54 -26.86 -10.59
C SER A 3 58.00 -25.59 -9.85
N THR A 4 57.80 -24.30 -10.22
CA THR A 4 56.90 -23.52 -11.11
C THR A 4 57.41 -22.05 -11.05
N LEU A 5 57.74 -21.33 -12.13
CA LEU A 5 56.92 -20.43 -13.00
C LEU A 5 56.37 -19.12 -12.35
N THR A 6 56.90 -17.95 -12.80
CA THR A 6 56.22 -16.66 -13.14
C THR A 6 57.29 -15.69 -13.73
N GLN A 7 57.45 -15.52 -15.06
CA GLN A 7 56.76 -14.59 -16.01
C GLN A 7 56.91 -13.10 -15.58
N ASN A 8 57.79 -12.21 -16.07
CA ASN A 8 58.38 -11.83 -17.38
C ASN A 8 57.44 -10.98 -18.28
N LEU A 9 57.55 -9.63 -18.21
CA LEU A 9 57.96 -8.66 -19.27
C LEU A 9 57.47 -7.21 -19.02
N PRO A 10 58.10 -6.18 -19.65
CA PRO A 10 58.11 -4.77 -19.22
C PRO A 10 57.20 -3.82 -20.04
N ARG A 11 57.12 -2.58 -19.54
CA ARG A 11 56.49 -1.38 -20.13
C ARG A 11 56.99 -1.02 -21.53
N GLN A 12 56.06 -0.72 -22.45
CA GLN A 12 56.27 0.23 -23.56
C GLN A 12 54.96 0.97 -23.86
N GLY A 13 55.09 2.27 -24.18
CA GLY A 13 54.00 3.12 -24.63
C GLY A 13 53.69 2.94 -26.11
N GLY A 14 52.44 3.21 -26.48
CA GLY A 14 51.96 3.21 -27.85
C GLY A 14 50.72 4.07 -27.97
N THR A 15 50.83 5.15 -28.73
CA THR A 15 49.74 5.98 -29.25
C THR A 15 49.05 5.27 -30.42
N MET A 16 47.72 5.20 -30.40
CA MET A 16 46.91 4.88 -31.59
C MET A 16 45.63 5.70 -31.59
N GLN A 17 45.50 6.56 -32.61
CA GLN A 17 44.30 7.27 -33.04
C GLN A 17 43.46 6.39 -33.97
N LEU A 18 42.12 6.53 -33.91
CA LEU A 18 41.14 6.23 -34.97
C LEU A 18 39.76 6.66 -34.41
N GLY A 19 38.90 7.45 -35.06
CA GLY A 19 38.91 8.19 -36.30
C GLY A 19 37.60 8.99 -36.35
N TYR A 20 37.65 10.28 -36.69
CA TYR A 20 36.48 11.14 -36.91
C TYR A 20 36.24 11.29 -38.41
N SER A 21 35.06 10.88 -38.85
CA SER A 21 34.48 11.19 -40.16
C SER A 21 33.52 12.37 -40.03
N ASP A 22 33.86 13.50 -40.64
CA ASP A 22 32.94 14.56 -41.10
C ASP A 22 32.24 14.06 -42.40
N PRO A 23 31.06 14.55 -42.86
CA PRO A 23 30.71 15.97 -42.97
C PRO A 23 29.23 16.34 -42.71
N GLY A 24 28.94 17.59 -42.32
CA GLY A 24 27.59 18.14 -42.53
C GLY A 24 27.28 19.44 -41.81
N MET A 25 27.33 20.54 -42.56
CA MET A 25 26.83 21.88 -42.24
C MET A 25 25.50 21.86 -41.47
N VAL A 26 25.54 22.23 -40.18
CA VAL A 26 24.35 22.64 -39.43
C VAL A 26 24.69 23.92 -38.68
N ASN A 27 23.86 24.93 -38.94
CA ASN A 27 23.95 26.31 -38.48
C ASN A 27 24.37 26.47 -37.01
N GLN A 28 25.37 27.33 -36.80
CA GLN A 28 25.67 27.95 -35.50
C GLN A 28 24.41 28.65 -34.97
N PRO A 29 23.94 28.39 -33.73
CA PRO A 29 23.14 29.39 -33.05
C PRO A 29 24.08 30.51 -32.59
N GLU A 30 23.76 31.74 -32.99
CA GLU A 30 24.35 32.98 -32.46
C GLU A 30 24.45 32.90 -30.93
N ILE A 31 25.67 32.93 -30.42
CA ILE A 31 25.92 33.19 -29.01
C ILE A 31 25.60 34.68 -28.82
N MET A 32 24.41 34.98 -28.30
CA MET A 32 24.07 36.33 -27.89
C MET A 32 25.15 36.84 -26.94
N ALA A 33 25.78 37.95 -27.31
CA ALA A 33 26.77 38.63 -26.51
C ALA A 33 26.23 38.85 -25.09
N VAL A 34 26.93 38.30 -24.10
CA VAL A 34 26.73 38.65 -22.70
C VAL A 34 26.95 40.16 -22.59
N ASN A 35 25.86 40.89 -22.36
CA ASN A 35 25.89 42.34 -22.18
C ASN A 35 26.84 42.66 -21.02
N GLN A 36 27.97 43.24 -21.37
CA GLN A 36 29.07 43.58 -20.49
C GLN A 36 28.79 44.91 -19.76
N ASN A 37 27.60 45.05 -19.19
CA ASN A 37 27.28 46.10 -18.21
C ASN A 37 27.32 45.48 -16.82
N VAL A 38 28.51 45.02 -16.41
CA VAL A 38 28.82 44.83 -15.00
C VAL A 38 28.98 46.22 -14.41
N MET A 39 27.91 46.77 -13.86
CA MET A 39 27.99 47.88 -12.92
C MET A 39 29.01 47.50 -11.84
N PRO A 40 29.88 48.41 -11.37
CA PRO A 40 30.77 48.10 -10.27
C PRO A 40 29.87 47.65 -9.12
N ALA A 41 30.08 46.43 -8.64
CA ALA A 41 29.36 45.87 -7.51
C ALA A 41 29.57 46.78 -6.31
N GLN A 42 28.66 47.74 -6.13
CA GLN A 42 28.42 48.35 -4.85
C GLN A 42 28.03 47.18 -3.95
N ILE A 43 28.83 46.98 -2.91
CA ILE A 43 28.47 46.15 -1.75
C ILE A 43 27.01 46.49 -1.47
N PRO A 44 26.07 45.52 -1.55
CA PRO A 44 24.70 45.81 -1.22
C PRO A 44 24.71 46.51 0.13
N GLN A 45 24.20 47.74 0.17
CA GLN A 45 23.92 48.40 1.44
C GLN A 45 22.90 47.50 2.13
N VAL A 46 23.38 46.54 2.89
CA VAL A 46 22.63 45.92 3.98
C VAL A 46 22.04 47.11 4.74
N PRO A 47 20.70 47.20 4.87
CA PRO A 47 20.11 48.16 5.79
C PRO A 47 20.91 48.04 7.08
N PRO A 48 21.40 49.15 7.67
CA PRO A 48 22.30 49.09 8.81
C PRO A 48 21.71 48.08 9.78
N GLY A 49 22.45 46.99 9.95
CA GLY A 49 21.97 45.81 10.64
C GLY A 49 21.46 46.29 11.99
N GLN A 50 20.15 46.33 12.15
CA GLN A 50 19.59 46.28 13.48
C GLN A 50 20.14 44.96 14.01
N MET A 51 21.13 45.05 14.89
CA MET A 51 21.60 43.92 15.66
C MET A 51 20.34 43.20 16.13
N GLN A 52 20.03 42.07 15.48
CA GLN A 52 18.83 41.30 15.79
C GLN A 52 19.09 40.69 17.16
N GLY A 53 18.59 41.36 18.18
CA GLY A 53 18.72 40.95 19.58
C GLY A 53 19.23 42.04 20.49
N GLY A 54 18.35 42.96 20.87
CA GLY A 54 18.54 43.85 22.02
C GLY A 54 18.81 45.30 21.62
N GLY A 55 17.84 46.17 21.90
CA GLY A 55 17.97 47.62 21.69
C GLY A 55 19.25 48.15 22.32
N THR A 56 20.10 48.77 21.52
CA THR A 56 21.30 49.46 22.01
C THR A 56 20.86 50.71 22.77
N ILE A 57 21.16 50.78 24.06
CA ILE A 57 20.85 51.96 24.88
C ILE A 57 21.99 52.98 24.71
N PRO A 58 21.69 54.25 24.36
CA PRO A 58 22.73 55.26 24.25
C PRO A 58 23.39 55.51 25.61
N LEU A 59 24.73 55.57 25.62
CA LEU A 59 25.52 55.75 26.84
C LEU A 59 25.17 57.05 27.57
N SER A 60 24.83 58.11 26.85
CA SER A 60 24.39 59.39 27.42
C SER A 60 23.16 59.22 28.32
N LEU A 61 22.15 58.50 27.83
CA LEU A 61 20.95 58.21 28.60
C LEU A 61 21.26 57.40 29.86
N LEU A 62 22.16 56.41 29.76
CA LEU A 62 22.58 55.62 30.92
C LEU A 62 23.28 56.47 31.98
N VAL A 63 24.16 57.38 31.56
CA VAL A 63 24.86 58.31 32.45
C VAL A 63 23.86 59.24 33.14
N ASP A 64 22.94 59.84 32.38
CA ASP A 64 21.92 60.74 32.92
C ASP A 64 21.02 60.04 33.95
N PHE A 65 20.60 58.80 33.66
CA PHE A 65 19.83 58.00 34.62
C PHE A 65 20.60 57.69 35.90
N VAL A 66 21.89 57.36 35.80
CA VAL A 66 22.73 57.09 36.99
C VAL A 66 22.93 58.35 37.82
N VAL A 67 23.16 59.51 37.17
CA VAL A 67 23.32 60.80 37.86
C VAL A 67 22.01 61.21 38.55
N HIS A 68 20.89 61.16 37.83
CA HIS A 68 19.57 61.49 38.40
C HIS A 68 19.22 60.57 39.55
N LYS A 69 19.42 59.25 39.39
CA LYS A 69 19.19 58.28 40.47
C LYS A 69 20.04 58.57 41.71
N THR A 70 21.32 58.89 41.51
CA THR A 70 22.22 59.24 42.61
C THR A 70 21.76 60.50 43.32
N TYR A 71 21.40 61.54 42.57
CA TYR A 71 20.90 62.79 43.12
C TYR A 71 19.61 62.59 43.92
N HIS A 72 18.64 61.87 43.35
CA HIS A 72 17.38 61.56 44.02
C HIS A 72 17.60 60.78 45.32
N ASP A 73 18.40 59.72 45.30
CA ASP A 73 18.67 58.93 46.50
C ASP A 73 19.45 59.74 47.55
N ILE A 74 20.34 60.68 47.16
CA ILE A 74 21.00 61.62 48.10
C ILE A 74 19.98 62.55 48.74
N THR A 75 19.07 63.13 47.95
CA THR A 75 18.01 64.02 48.46
C THR A 75 17.11 63.30 49.45
N VAL A 76 16.62 62.11 49.11
CA VAL A 76 15.80 61.28 50.01
C VAL A 76 16.57 60.92 51.28
N MET A 77 17.87 60.62 51.17
CA MET A 77 18.68 60.40 52.36
C MET A 77 18.82 61.67 53.21
N ALA A 78 19.09 62.83 52.61
CA ALA A 78 19.21 64.09 53.31
C ALA A 78 17.94 64.45 54.11
N ASP A 79 16.76 64.16 53.56
CA ASP A 79 15.47 64.38 54.24
C ASP A 79 15.23 63.41 55.40
N LEU A 80 15.74 62.17 55.30
CA LEU A 80 15.58 61.12 56.33
C LEU A 80 16.70 61.14 57.39
N LEU A 81 17.78 61.87 57.16
CA LEU A 81 18.94 62.00 58.04
C LEU A 81 18.67 62.65 59.41
N PRO A 82 17.86 63.74 59.53
CA PRO A 82 17.62 64.41 60.81
C PRO A 82 16.71 63.64 61.77
N SER A 83 15.97 62.63 61.28
CA SER A 83 15.06 61.81 62.10
C SER A 83 15.72 60.56 62.70
N LYS A 84 17.01 60.31 62.47
CA LYS A 84 17.71 59.07 62.86
C LYS A 84 18.77 59.30 63.95
N SER A 85 19.07 58.25 64.70
CA SER A 85 20.15 58.26 65.70
C SER A 85 21.54 58.44 65.05
N ASP A 86 22.52 58.99 65.78
CA ASP A 86 23.86 59.30 65.21
C ASP A 86 24.57 58.07 64.62
N LEU A 87 24.42 56.90 65.26
CA LEU A 87 25.00 55.64 64.82
C LEU A 87 24.37 55.14 63.51
N GLU A 88 23.04 55.14 63.42
CA GLU A 88 22.30 54.73 62.22
C GLU A 88 22.54 55.68 61.05
N ARG A 89 22.70 56.97 61.32
CA ARG A 89 23.09 57.98 60.33
C ARG A 89 24.45 57.66 59.72
N LYS A 90 25.46 57.38 60.53
CA LYS A 90 26.81 57.04 60.07
C LYS A 90 26.83 55.76 59.22
N ILE A 91 26.11 54.73 59.67
CA ILE A 91 25.97 53.47 58.91
C ILE A 91 25.28 53.72 57.57
N SER A 92 24.19 54.48 57.56
CA SER A 92 23.42 54.78 56.34
C SER A 92 24.27 55.54 55.31
N VAL A 93 25.05 56.54 55.75
CA VAL A 93 25.95 57.31 54.87
C VAL A 93 27.09 56.42 54.32
N ALA A 94 27.68 55.55 55.15
CA ALA A 94 28.73 54.64 54.71
C ALA A 94 28.21 53.60 53.69
N GLN A 95 27.02 53.05 53.93
CA GLN A 95 26.36 52.13 53.00
C GLN A 95 26.00 52.80 51.67
N PHE A 96 25.48 54.04 51.72
CA PHE A 96 25.21 54.85 50.55
C PHE A 96 26.50 55.06 49.73
N ALA A 97 27.57 55.52 50.36
CA ALA A 97 28.84 55.76 49.67
C ALA A 97 29.40 54.49 49.01
N SER A 98 29.32 53.34 49.70
CA SER A 98 29.77 52.05 49.15
C SER A 98 28.94 51.60 47.95
N ARG A 99 27.60 51.68 48.05
CA ARG A 99 26.67 51.31 46.97
C ARG A 99 26.89 52.14 45.72
N TYR A 100 26.99 53.45 45.87
CA TYR A 100 27.18 54.37 44.74
C TYR A 100 28.58 54.28 44.14
N ARG A 101 29.61 54.06 44.97
CA ARG A 101 30.95 53.75 44.47
C ARG A 101 30.95 52.53 43.55
N GLN A 102 30.28 51.44 43.92
CA GLN A 102 30.19 50.24 43.07
C GLN A 102 29.44 50.52 41.76
N LEU A 103 28.37 51.31 41.81
CA LEU A 103 27.61 51.73 40.63
C LEU A 103 28.48 52.55 39.66
N PHE A 104 29.21 53.53 40.16
CA PHE A 104 30.12 54.35 39.34
C PHE A 104 31.31 53.56 38.81
N ILE A 105 31.83 52.57 39.52
CA ILE A 105 32.88 51.67 39.01
C ILE A 105 32.35 50.84 37.83
N ARG A 106 31.14 50.31 37.92
CA ARG A 106 30.50 49.56 36.81
C ARG A 106 30.23 50.48 35.61
N LEU A 107 29.71 51.69 35.86
CA LEU A 107 29.52 52.68 34.81
C LEU A 107 30.86 53.05 34.15
N PHE A 108 31.91 53.25 34.95
CA PHE A 108 33.25 53.53 34.44
C PHE A 108 33.80 52.40 33.56
N SER A 109 33.59 51.13 33.94
CA SER A 109 33.97 50.00 33.06
C SER A 109 33.21 50.01 31.73
N LEU A 110 31.93 50.39 31.74
CA LEU A 110 31.15 50.51 30.51
C LEU A 110 31.63 51.66 29.62
N VAL A 111 31.97 52.81 30.21
CA VAL A 111 32.54 53.96 29.47
C VAL A 111 33.89 53.58 28.85
N LYS A 112 34.74 52.85 29.57
CA LYS A 112 36.01 52.34 29.01
C LYS A 112 35.77 51.37 27.84
N TRP A 113 34.74 50.54 27.94
CA TRP A 113 34.37 49.61 26.88
C TRP A 113 33.72 50.31 25.68
N ALA A 114 32.96 51.39 25.92
CA ALA A 114 32.34 52.21 24.89
C ALA A 114 33.35 52.78 23.89
N SER A 115 34.58 53.08 24.36
CA SER A 115 35.68 53.52 23.49
C SER A 115 36.11 52.47 22.44
N SER A 116 35.73 51.21 22.61
CA SER A 116 36.02 50.11 21.66
C SER A 116 34.78 49.60 20.92
N VAL A 117 33.63 50.27 21.06
CA VAL A 117 32.37 49.85 20.44
C VAL A 117 32.43 49.87 18.91
N ASP A 118 33.15 50.82 18.30
CA ASP A 118 33.25 50.90 16.83
C ASP A 118 33.81 49.62 16.21
N LYS A 119 34.70 48.91 16.92
CA LYS A 119 35.25 47.62 16.46
C LYS A 119 34.21 46.51 16.58
N VAL A 120 33.44 46.51 17.66
CA VAL A 120 32.38 45.52 17.92
C VAL A 120 31.23 45.70 16.93
N VAL A 121 30.82 46.93 16.64
CA VAL A 121 29.79 47.24 15.63
C VAL A 121 30.21 46.72 14.26
N LYS A 122 31.45 47.00 13.81
CA LYS A 122 31.98 46.47 12.54
C LYS A 122 31.99 44.94 12.50
N CYS A 123 32.39 44.28 13.58
CA CYS A 123 32.31 42.81 13.65
C CYS A 123 30.86 42.31 13.59
N GLY A 124 29.93 43.04 14.21
CA GLY A 124 28.50 42.78 14.12
C GLY A 124 27.96 42.92 12.69
N ASP A 125 28.34 44.00 12.00
CA ASP A 125 27.98 44.22 10.59
C ASP A 125 28.52 43.10 9.70
N ILE A 126 29.80 42.72 9.88
CA ILE A 126 30.41 41.61 9.15
C ILE A 126 29.68 40.29 9.44
N SER A 127 29.37 39.99 10.70
CA SER A 127 28.61 38.79 11.06
C SER A 127 27.24 38.79 10.38
N SER A 128 26.52 39.91 10.43
CA SER A 128 25.20 40.04 9.79
C SER A 128 25.26 39.85 8.28
N PHE A 129 26.33 40.34 7.63
CA PHE A 129 26.56 40.15 6.21
C PHE A 129 26.86 38.68 5.89
N LEU A 130 27.68 38.01 6.68
CA LEU A 130 27.98 36.59 6.51
C LEU A 130 26.73 35.72 6.73
N ASP A 131 25.92 36.04 7.74
CA ASP A 131 24.65 35.35 8.00
C ASP A 131 23.67 35.56 6.85
N HIS A 132 23.59 36.79 6.30
CA HIS A 132 22.78 37.07 5.13
C HIS A 132 23.24 36.26 3.91
N GLN A 133 24.55 36.20 3.66
CA GLN A 133 25.10 35.44 2.55
C GLN A 133 24.86 33.93 2.72
N ALA A 134 24.97 33.40 3.93
CA ALA A 134 24.64 32.01 4.23
C ALA A 134 23.17 31.70 3.90
N MET A 135 22.26 32.59 4.27
CA MET A 135 20.83 32.46 3.94
C MET A 135 20.59 32.45 2.42
N LEU A 136 21.27 33.31 1.66
CA LEU A 136 21.15 33.33 0.20
C LEU A 136 21.62 32.04 -0.46
N PHE A 137 22.67 31.40 0.07
CA PHE A 137 23.12 30.11 -0.43
C PHE A 137 22.09 29.00 -0.21
N VAL A 138 21.46 28.98 0.97
CA VAL A 138 20.40 28.02 1.28
C VAL A 138 19.19 28.23 0.37
N ASP A 139 18.71 29.47 0.22
CA ASP A 139 17.57 29.76 -0.65
C ASP A 139 17.88 29.39 -2.11
N THR A 140 19.08 29.71 -2.61
CA THR A 140 19.49 29.33 -3.97
C THR A 140 19.48 27.81 -4.16
N ALA A 141 19.99 27.05 -3.19
CA ALA A 141 19.97 25.59 -3.26
C ALA A 141 18.53 25.04 -3.28
N ASP A 142 17.65 25.60 -2.45
CA ASP A 142 16.23 25.23 -2.42
C ASP A 142 15.53 25.55 -3.75
N LYS A 143 15.80 26.70 -4.36
CA LYS A 143 15.26 27.05 -5.69
C LYS A 143 15.76 26.11 -6.78
N LEU A 144 17.05 25.75 -6.76
CA LEU A 144 17.61 24.81 -7.73
C LEU A 144 17.00 23.41 -7.57
N TYR A 145 16.81 22.95 -6.34
CA TYR A 145 16.13 21.70 -6.04
C TYR A 145 14.67 21.70 -6.54
N GLN A 146 13.96 22.80 -6.29
CA GLN A 146 12.60 22.99 -6.77
C GLN A 146 12.52 22.92 -8.30
N LEU A 147 13.45 23.59 -8.98
CA LEU A 147 13.54 23.59 -10.43
C LEU A 147 13.79 22.19 -10.98
N SER A 148 14.78 21.46 -10.45
CA SER A 148 15.14 20.13 -10.96
C SER A 148 14.03 19.10 -10.76
N ASN A 149 13.38 19.12 -9.60
CA ASN A 149 12.49 18.04 -9.19
C ASN A 149 11.02 18.33 -9.43
N GLN A 150 10.61 19.59 -9.60
CA GLN A 150 9.20 19.93 -9.83
C GLN A 150 9.00 20.47 -11.23
N LEU A 151 9.71 21.55 -11.58
CA LEU A 151 9.45 22.28 -12.82
C LEU A 151 9.93 21.52 -14.05
N VAL A 152 11.14 20.96 -14.02
CA VAL A 152 11.68 20.20 -15.17
C VAL A 152 10.88 18.93 -15.41
N ILE A 153 10.42 18.24 -14.37
CA ILE A 153 9.60 17.03 -14.52
C ILE A 153 8.26 17.37 -15.18
N GLN A 154 7.64 18.49 -14.79
CA GLN A 154 6.38 18.95 -15.40
C GLN A 154 6.55 19.45 -16.84
N ALA A 155 7.69 20.06 -17.17
CA ALA A 155 7.99 20.52 -18.53
C ALA A 155 8.32 19.36 -19.49
N ARG A 156 8.79 18.22 -18.97
CA ARG A 156 9.08 17.03 -19.76
C ARG A 156 7.80 16.26 -20.05
N LEU A 157 7.54 15.98 -21.32
CA LEU A 157 6.47 15.06 -21.70
C LEU A 157 6.86 13.63 -21.28
N PRO A 158 5.93 12.85 -20.71
CA PRO A 158 6.15 11.43 -20.43
C PRO A 158 6.51 10.67 -21.70
N ASN A 159 7.17 9.52 -21.54
CA ASN A 159 7.39 8.64 -22.69
C ASN A 159 6.05 8.06 -23.18
N PHE A 160 5.83 8.10 -24.50
CA PHE A 160 4.62 7.51 -25.09
C PHE A 160 4.86 6.03 -25.37
N SER A 161 4.02 5.16 -24.79
CA SER A 161 4.10 3.71 -25.00
C SER A 161 3.39 3.30 -26.30
N ILE A 162 4.10 3.45 -27.42
CA ILE A 162 3.58 3.05 -28.75
C ILE A 162 3.07 1.61 -28.79
N PRO A 163 3.73 0.60 -28.20
CA PRO A 163 3.23 -0.78 -28.25
C PRO A 163 1.85 -0.93 -27.60
N THR A 164 1.60 -0.24 -26.49
CA THR A 164 0.29 -0.23 -25.82
C THR A 164 -0.77 0.44 -26.69
N ALA A 165 -0.42 1.55 -27.34
CA ALA A 165 -1.33 2.24 -28.25
C ALA A 165 -1.68 1.36 -29.47
N VAL A 166 -0.70 0.65 -30.03
CA VAL A 166 -0.90 -0.28 -31.14
C VAL A 166 -1.85 -1.41 -30.72
N ASP A 167 -1.62 -2.07 -29.59
CA ASP A 167 -2.48 -3.15 -29.10
C ASP A 167 -3.94 -2.70 -28.96
N VAL A 168 -4.18 -1.52 -28.36
CA VAL A 168 -5.53 -0.98 -28.21
C VAL A 168 -6.13 -0.61 -29.57
N LEU A 169 -5.34 -0.07 -30.50
CA LEU A 169 -5.80 0.32 -31.82
C LEU A 169 -6.14 -0.89 -32.71
N THR A 170 -5.33 -1.95 -32.67
CA THR A 170 -5.51 -3.14 -33.53
C THR A 170 -6.49 -4.14 -32.94
N ASN A 171 -6.43 -4.36 -31.63
CA ASN A 171 -7.21 -5.40 -30.96
C ASN A 171 -8.42 -4.84 -30.18
N GLY A 172 -8.56 -3.52 -30.08
CA GLY A 172 -9.60 -2.86 -29.29
C GLY A 172 -9.44 -3.04 -27.78
N SER A 173 -8.40 -3.74 -27.32
CA SER A 173 -8.19 -4.07 -25.92
C SER A 173 -6.70 -4.26 -25.60
N TYR A 174 -6.33 -4.04 -24.34
CA TYR A 174 -4.96 -4.18 -23.88
C TYR A 174 -4.62 -5.64 -23.57
N THR A 175 -3.67 -6.21 -24.31
CA THR A 175 -3.32 -7.64 -24.27
C THR A 175 -2.62 -8.07 -22.97
N ARG A 176 -1.93 -7.14 -22.29
CA ARG A 176 -1.19 -7.39 -21.05
C ARG A 176 -1.99 -7.11 -19.77
N LEU A 177 -3.31 -6.93 -19.87
CA LEU A 177 -4.15 -6.74 -18.68
C LEU A 177 -4.23 -8.07 -17.90
N PRO A 178 -3.92 -8.09 -16.59
CA PRO A 178 -4.11 -9.27 -15.76
C PRO A 178 -5.55 -9.76 -15.80
N THR A 179 -5.74 -11.06 -15.98
CA THR A 179 -7.06 -11.70 -16.09
C THR A 179 -7.91 -11.54 -14.85
N CYS A 180 -7.30 -11.38 -13.67
CA CYS A 180 -7.98 -11.13 -12.40
C CYS A 180 -8.87 -9.87 -12.42
N ILE A 181 -8.44 -8.81 -13.13
CA ILE A 181 -9.26 -7.58 -13.28
C ILE A 181 -10.41 -7.86 -14.26
N ARG A 182 -10.11 -8.57 -15.35
CA ARG A 182 -11.11 -8.94 -16.35
C ARG A 182 -12.22 -9.80 -15.75
N ASP A 183 -11.87 -10.78 -14.93
CA ASP A 183 -12.80 -11.73 -14.33
C ASP A 183 -13.60 -11.12 -13.17
N SER A 184 -13.09 -10.05 -12.54
CA SER A 184 -13.80 -9.31 -11.49
C SER A 184 -14.76 -8.23 -12.03
N VAL A 185 -14.46 -7.64 -13.20
CA VAL A 185 -15.20 -6.49 -13.74
C VAL A 185 -16.16 -6.89 -14.86
N ILE A 186 -15.87 -7.96 -15.60
CA ILE A 186 -16.68 -8.41 -16.73
C ILE A 186 -17.37 -9.72 -16.33
N PRO A 187 -18.72 -9.81 -16.37
CA PRO A 187 -19.40 -11.07 -16.11
C PRO A 187 -18.94 -12.12 -17.14
N PRO A 188 -18.74 -13.39 -16.74
CA PRO A 188 -18.32 -14.44 -17.65
C PRO A 188 -19.30 -14.52 -18.82
N LYS A 189 -18.75 -14.63 -20.03
CA LYS A 189 -19.54 -14.71 -21.26
C LYS A 189 -20.60 -15.81 -21.12
N ALA A 190 -21.85 -15.47 -21.44
CA ALA A 190 -22.96 -16.41 -21.35
C ALA A 190 -22.67 -17.65 -22.22
N ILE A 191 -22.85 -18.84 -21.64
CA ILE A 191 -22.67 -20.12 -22.32
C ILE A 191 -23.63 -20.19 -23.51
N LEU A 192 -23.09 -20.33 -24.72
CA LEU A 192 -23.89 -20.39 -25.94
C LEU A 192 -24.73 -21.68 -25.96
N PRO A 193 -26.00 -21.67 -26.42
CA PRO A 193 -26.84 -22.88 -26.43
C PRO A 193 -26.25 -24.02 -27.27
N SER A 194 -25.46 -23.71 -28.31
CA SER A 194 -24.73 -24.70 -29.11
C SER A 194 -23.59 -25.36 -28.33
N GLU A 195 -22.80 -24.57 -27.58
CA GLU A 195 -21.75 -25.09 -26.70
C GLU A 195 -22.35 -25.95 -25.59
N ARG A 196 -23.48 -25.54 -25.01
CA ARG A 196 -24.20 -26.33 -24.01
C ARG A 196 -24.61 -27.70 -24.56
N LYS A 197 -25.20 -27.75 -25.76
CA LYS A 197 -25.62 -29.01 -26.41
C LYS A 197 -24.42 -29.91 -26.71
N ALA A 198 -23.32 -29.34 -27.19
CA ALA A 198 -22.09 -30.08 -27.45
C ALA A 198 -21.50 -30.68 -26.16
N THR A 199 -21.43 -29.89 -25.09
CA THR A 199 -20.94 -30.34 -23.78
C THR A 199 -21.84 -31.42 -23.18
N LEU A 200 -23.16 -31.28 -23.23
CA LEU A 200 -24.08 -32.32 -22.73
C LEU A 200 -23.93 -33.64 -23.50
N LYS A 201 -23.76 -33.56 -24.83
CA LYS A 201 -23.48 -34.75 -25.66
C LYS A 201 -22.16 -35.41 -25.26
N ARG A 202 -21.11 -34.63 -25.00
CA ARG A 202 -19.81 -35.12 -24.52
C ARG A 202 -19.95 -35.83 -23.18
N ILE A 203 -20.66 -35.23 -22.22
CA ILE A 203 -20.92 -35.82 -20.89
C ILE A 203 -21.71 -37.13 -21.05
N GLN A 204 -22.75 -37.16 -21.87
CA GLN A 204 -23.53 -38.37 -22.13
C GLN A 204 -22.67 -39.52 -22.68
N GLN A 205 -21.72 -39.24 -23.58
CA GLN A 205 -20.79 -40.25 -24.09
C GLN A 205 -19.86 -40.80 -22.99
N ILE A 206 -19.35 -39.93 -22.13
CA ILE A 206 -18.49 -40.34 -21.00
C ILE A 206 -19.27 -41.24 -20.04
N VAL A 207 -20.50 -40.83 -19.72
CA VAL A 207 -21.41 -41.60 -18.87
C VAL A 207 -21.71 -42.98 -19.45
N LEU A 208 -22.03 -43.07 -20.74
CA LEU A 208 -22.27 -44.36 -21.41
C LEU A 208 -21.02 -45.25 -21.40
N PHE A 209 -19.84 -44.68 -21.67
CA PHE A 209 -18.58 -45.42 -21.66
C PHE A 209 -18.26 -46.01 -20.28
N ARG A 210 -18.43 -45.21 -19.23
CA ARG A 210 -18.21 -45.65 -17.85
C ARG A 210 -19.22 -46.70 -17.42
N LEU A 211 -20.47 -46.55 -17.84
CA LEU A 211 -21.53 -47.50 -17.53
C LEU A 211 -21.30 -48.89 -18.17
N VAL A 212 -20.66 -48.96 -19.35
CA VAL A 212 -20.26 -50.25 -19.97
C VAL A 212 -19.14 -50.95 -19.18
N THR A 213 -18.31 -50.18 -18.47
CA THR A 213 -17.15 -50.71 -17.74
C THR A 213 -17.52 -51.15 -16.32
N GLU A 214 -18.61 -50.64 -15.76
CA GLU A 214 -19.02 -50.90 -14.39
C GLU A 214 -20.01 -52.07 -14.27
N VAL A 215 -19.97 -52.74 -13.12
CA VAL A 215 -20.85 -53.88 -12.82
C VAL A 215 -22.20 -53.36 -12.32
N ILE A 216 -23.24 -53.53 -13.14
CA ILE A 216 -24.61 -53.13 -12.81
C ILE A 216 -25.35 -54.34 -12.21
N PRO A 217 -25.99 -54.21 -11.04
CA PRO A 217 -26.82 -55.28 -10.47
C PRO A 217 -27.97 -55.67 -11.41
N PRO A 218 -28.27 -56.98 -11.57
CA PRO A 218 -29.31 -57.46 -12.50
C PRO A 218 -30.74 -57.07 -12.07
N GLN A 219 -30.92 -56.50 -10.87
CA GLN A 219 -32.21 -56.02 -10.40
C GLN A 219 -32.60 -54.63 -10.96
N ILE A 220 -31.67 -53.93 -11.62
CA ILE A 220 -31.92 -52.66 -12.31
C ILE A 220 -32.42 -52.97 -13.72
N LYS A 221 -33.74 -52.91 -13.91
CA LYS A 221 -34.40 -53.35 -15.15
C LYS A 221 -34.51 -52.26 -16.20
N ASP A 222 -34.58 -50.99 -15.77
CA ASP A 222 -34.72 -49.85 -16.67
C ASP A 222 -33.63 -48.82 -16.40
N LEU A 223 -32.78 -48.64 -17.41
CA LEU A 223 -31.63 -47.76 -17.41
C LEU A 223 -31.78 -46.79 -18.59
N ALA A 224 -32.10 -45.54 -18.29
CA ALA A 224 -32.19 -44.49 -19.28
C ALA A 224 -31.07 -43.47 -19.08
N VAL A 225 -30.37 -43.11 -20.16
CA VAL A 225 -29.34 -42.05 -20.12
C VAL A 225 -29.81 -40.87 -20.97
N GLU A 226 -30.12 -39.76 -20.31
CA GLU A 226 -30.59 -38.54 -20.97
C GLU A 226 -29.75 -37.34 -20.50
N GLY A 227 -29.21 -36.57 -21.45
CA GLY A 227 -28.50 -35.32 -21.13
C GLY A 227 -27.28 -35.44 -20.20
N GLY A 228 -26.64 -36.60 -20.12
CA GLY A 228 -25.52 -36.84 -19.20
C GLY A 228 -25.94 -37.24 -17.77
N ILE A 229 -27.22 -37.58 -17.59
CA ILE A 229 -27.78 -38.13 -16.36
C ILE A 229 -28.18 -39.57 -16.61
N VAL A 230 -27.79 -40.46 -15.70
CA VAL A 230 -28.23 -41.86 -15.65
C VAL A 230 -29.43 -41.96 -14.74
N HIS A 231 -30.57 -42.38 -15.27
CA HIS A 231 -31.75 -42.73 -14.50
C HIS A 231 -31.78 -44.24 -14.30
N LEU A 232 -31.61 -44.67 -13.06
CA LEU A 232 -31.79 -46.05 -12.63
C LEU A 232 -33.20 -46.19 -12.07
N THR A 233 -34.02 -47.05 -12.65
CA THR A 233 -35.37 -47.32 -12.15
C THR A 233 -35.49 -48.80 -11.75
N VAL A 234 -35.84 -49.03 -10.48
CA VAL A 234 -36.17 -50.36 -9.97
C VAL A 234 -37.66 -50.38 -9.63
N PRO A 235 -38.49 -51.17 -10.33
CA PRO A 235 -39.94 -51.15 -10.15
C PRO A 235 -40.32 -51.51 -8.72
N GLY A 236 -41.14 -50.67 -8.09
CA GLY A 236 -41.65 -50.86 -6.72
C GLY A 236 -40.66 -50.56 -5.59
N LYS A 237 -39.48 -49.98 -5.90
CA LYS A 237 -38.46 -49.61 -4.89
C LYS A 237 -38.04 -48.15 -4.98
N PHE A 238 -37.22 -47.79 -5.97
CA PHE A 238 -36.63 -46.45 -6.08
C PHE A 238 -36.25 -46.08 -7.52
N LYS A 239 -36.14 -44.77 -7.75
CA LYS A 239 -35.59 -44.12 -8.93
C LYS A 239 -34.44 -43.21 -8.50
N ALA A 240 -33.25 -43.46 -9.03
CA ALA A 240 -32.05 -42.66 -8.73
C ALA A 240 -31.53 -42.02 -10.01
N SER A 241 -31.15 -40.74 -9.93
CA SER A 241 -30.55 -39.98 -11.03
C SER A 241 -29.11 -39.64 -10.68
N LEU A 242 -28.15 -40.14 -11.45
CA LEU A 242 -26.72 -39.98 -11.19
C LEU A 242 -26.03 -39.26 -12.35
N THR A 243 -24.95 -38.54 -12.05
CA THR A 243 -24.12 -37.86 -13.05
C THR A 243 -22.63 -38.00 -12.73
N LEU A 244 -21.80 -37.76 -13.74
CA LEU A 244 -20.34 -37.70 -13.64
C LEU A 244 -19.87 -36.27 -13.87
N MET A 245 -18.92 -35.82 -13.06
CA MET A 245 -18.38 -34.45 -13.13
C MET A 245 -17.06 -34.34 -13.91
N GLY A 246 -16.80 -35.27 -14.84
CA GLY A 246 -15.62 -35.20 -15.70
C GLY A 246 -15.28 -36.51 -16.40
N ASP A 247 -14.17 -36.47 -17.16
CA ASP A 247 -13.68 -37.53 -18.05
C ASP A 247 -12.61 -38.42 -17.38
N SER A 248 -12.20 -38.13 -16.15
CA SER A 248 -11.16 -38.90 -15.47
C SER A 248 -11.73 -40.13 -14.77
N ASP A 249 -11.02 -41.26 -14.90
CA ASP A 249 -11.45 -42.56 -14.39
C ASP A 249 -11.56 -42.66 -12.86
N ASN A 250 -11.11 -41.65 -12.13
CA ASN A 250 -11.13 -41.59 -10.67
C ASN A 250 -12.25 -40.69 -10.11
N LEU A 251 -13.11 -40.13 -10.97
CA LEU A 251 -14.22 -39.31 -10.49
C LEU A 251 -15.38 -40.19 -10.03
N PRO A 252 -15.85 -40.01 -8.78
CA PRO A 252 -16.98 -40.76 -8.26
C PRO A 252 -18.28 -40.27 -8.89
N TRP A 253 -19.27 -41.16 -8.95
CA TRP A 253 -20.62 -40.82 -9.34
C TRP A 253 -21.26 -39.89 -8.32
N ARG A 254 -21.99 -38.88 -8.81
CA ARG A 254 -22.74 -37.95 -7.97
C ARG A 254 -24.24 -38.22 -8.12
N LEU A 255 -24.90 -38.44 -6.99
CA LEU A 255 -26.36 -38.48 -6.93
C LEU A 255 -26.90 -37.06 -7.13
N ILE A 256 -27.85 -36.90 -8.06
CA ILE A 256 -28.57 -35.63 -8.29
C ILE A 256 -29.93 -35.67 -7.60
N LYS A 257 -30.65 -36.78 -7.78
CA LYS A 257 -32.03 -36.92 -7.32
C LYS A 257 -32.31 -38.35 -6.95
N LEU A 258 -33.00 -38.54 -5.83
CA LEU A 258 -33.46 -39.83 -5.34
C LEU A 258 -34.97 -39.74 -5.06
N GLU A 259 -35.74 -40.64 -5.66
CA GLU A 259 -37.18 -40.76 -5.45
C GLU A 259 -37.53 -42.21 -5.08
N PHE A 260 -38.28 -42.41 -4.01
CA PHE A 260 -38.76 -43.75 -3.64
C PHE A 260 -40.10 -44.02 -4.34
N LEU A 261 -40.18 -45.16 -5.02
CA LEU A 261 -41.32 -45.59 -5.83
C LEU A 261 -42.24 -46.58 -5.10
N VAL A 262 -42.07 -46.74 -3.79
CA VAL A 262 -42.95 -47.59 -2.97
C VAL A 262 -44.29 -46.88 -2.80
N HIS A 263 -45.33 -47.39 -3.48
CA HIS A 263 -46.69 -46.86 -3.41
C HIS A 263 -47.61 -47.89 -2.75
N ASP A 264 -48.32 -47.47 -1.70
CA ASP A 264 -49.48 -48.18 -1.17
C ASP A 264 -50.74 -47.60 -1.83
N LYS A 265 -51.66 -48.46 -2.28
CA LYS A 265 -52.93 -48.05 -2.90
C LYS A 265 -53.99 -47.65 -1.86
N GLU A 266 -53.83 -48.00 -0.58
CA GLU A 266 -54.90 -47.76 0.41
C GLU A 266 -54.54 -46.78 1.54
N VAL A 267 -53.26 -46.54 1.83
CA VAL A 267 -52.86 -45.62 2.93
C VAL A 267 -52.27 -44.29 2.45
N GLY A 268 -51.83 -44.18 1.20
CA GLY A 268 -51.23 -42.96 0.66
C GLY A 268 -51.97 -42.48 -0.58
N GLY A 269 -52.89 -41.53 -0.44
CA GLY A 269 -53.49 -40.81 -1.57
C GLY A 269 -52.47 -39.98 -2.37
N GLY A 270 -51.50 -40.62 -2.99
CA GLY A 270 -50.45 -40.02 -3.81
C GLY A 270 -49.37 -39.23 -3.06
N ARG A 271 -49.25 -39.34 -1.73
CA ARG A 271 -48.23 -38.61 -0.95
C ARG A 271 -46.96 -39.46 -0.79
N THR A 272 -45.82 -38.82 -0.98
CA THR A 272 -44.49 -39.39 -0.74
C THR A 272 -44.38 -39.87 0.71
N LEU A 273 -44.16 -41.17 0.90
CA LEU A 273 -44.07 -41.80 2.23
C LEU A 273 -42.82 -41.39 3.03
N VAL A 274 -41.90 -40.61 2.45
CA VAL A 274 -40.62 -40.24 3.05
C VAL A 274 -40.57 -38.73 3.26
N HIS A 275 -40.13 -38.31 4.45
CA HIS A 275 -39.92 -36.90 4.78
C HIS A 275 -38.66 -36.36 4.08
N ASP A 276 -38.68 -35.10 3.61
CA ASP A 276 -37.54 -34.48 2.89
C ASP A 276 -36.21 -34.57 3.66
N LEU A 277 -36.26 -34.48 4.98
CA LEU A 277 -35.09 -34.66 5.87
C LEU A 277 -34.45 -36.05 5.75
N GLN A 278 -35.27 -37.12 5.67
CA GLN A 278 -34.77 -38.49 5.52
C GLN A 278 -34.18 -38.69 4.12
N VAL A 279 -34.79 -38.10 3.09
CA VAL A 279 -34.24 -38.12 1.73
C VAL A 279 -32.89 -37.41 1.67
N ASN A 280 -32.74 -36.26 2.34
CA ASN A 280 -31.48 -35.53 2.41
C ASN A 280 -30.40 -36.30 3.16
N TYR A 281 -30.73 -36.93 4.30
CA TYR A 281 -29.79 -37.78 5.04
C TYR A 281 -29.31 -38.97 4.19
N ILE A 282 -30.24 -39.64 3.49
CA ILE A 282 -29.91 -40.74 2.58
C ILE A 282 -29.09 -40.22 1.39
N HIS A 283 -29.40 -39.03 0.87
CA HIS A 283 -28.64 -38.40 -0.20
C HIS A 283 -27.17 -38.18 0.20
N GLU A 284 -26.92 -37.63 1.40
CA GLU A 284 -25.56 -37.45 1.93
C GLU A 284 -24.86 -38.78 2.19
N LEU A 285 -25.56 -39.75 2.79
CA LEU A 285 -25.02 -41.08 3.07
C LEU A 285 -24.62 -41.77 1.77
N VAL A 286 -25.51 -41.83 0.79
CA VAL A 286 -25.26 -42.41 -0.53
C VAL A 286 -24.11 -41.69 -1.23
N GLN A 287 -24.08 -40.36 -1.20
CA GLN A 287 -23.01 -39.57 -1.80
C GLN A 287 -21.65 -39.85 -1.15
N SER A 288 -21.59 -39.98 0.18
CA SER A 288 -20.34 -40.32 0.88
C SER A 288 -19.81 -41.71 0.50
N ARG A 289 -20.72 -42.68 0.29
CA ARG A 289 -20.37 -44.06 -0.08
C ARG A 289 -19.96 -44.18 -1.54
N LEU A 290 -20.59 -43.43 -2.43
CA LEU A 290 -20.22 -43.32 -3.85
C LEU A 290 -18.81 -42.73 -4.04
N ILE A 291 -18.35 -41.87 -3.13
CA ILE A 291 -16.99 -41.31 -3.15
C ILE A 291 -15.95 -42.31 -2.66
N SER A 292 -16.33 -43.24 -1.79
CA SER A 292 -15.37 -44.07 -1.06
C SER A 292 -15.14 -45.47 -1.67
N ASN A 293 -16.08 -46.02 -2.45
CA ASN A 293 -16.03 -47.42 -2.88
C ASN A 293 -15.85 -47.59 -4.40
N LYS A 294 -15.18 -48.68 -4.81
CA LYS A 294 -14.88 -49.06 -6.21
C LYS A 294 -16.06 -49.66 -6.95
N THR A 295 -17.10 -50.12 -6.26
CA THR A 295 -18.34 -50.68 -6.84
C THR A 295 -19.55 -49.83 -6.47
N PRO A 296 -19.70 -48.64 -7.08
CA PRO A 296 -20.68 -47.64 -6.67
C PRO A 296 -22.13 -48.12 -6.81
N PHE A 297 -22.45 -48.88 -7.86
CA PHE A 297 -23.82 -49.30 -8.14
C PHE A 297 -24.33 -50.43 -7.22
N VAL A 298 -23.45 -51.32 -6.75
CA VAL A 298 -23.83 -52.42 -5.85
C VAL A 298 -24.12 -51.87 -4.46
N ASP A 299 -23.22 -51.07 -3.90
CA ASP A 299 -23.41 -50.41 -2.61
C ASP A 299 -24.63 -49.48 -2.60
N LEU A 300 -24.82 -48.72 -3.68
CA LEU A 300 -26.00 -47.90 -3.87
C LEU A 300 -27.27 -48.75 -3.82
N PHE A 301 -27.28 -49.87 -4.55
CA PHE A 301 -28.41 -50.78 -4.57
C PHE A 301 -28.67 -51.36 -3.17
N ASP A 302 -27.65 -51.82 -2.45
CA ASP A 302 -27.83 -52.43 -1.14
C ASP A 302 -28.41 -51.47 -0.11
N ILE A 303 -27.92 -50.22 -0.06
CA ILE A 303 -28.42 -49.18 0.86
C ILE A 303 -29.86 -48.78 0.52
N LEU A 304 -30.13 -48.52 -0.77
CA LEU A 304 -31.47 -48.14 -1.20
C LEU A 304 -32.44 -49.32 -1.10
N HIS A 305 -31.95 -50.55 -1.26
CA HIS A 305 -32.75 -51.75 -1.12
C HIS A 305 -33.08 -52.03 0.34
N SER A 306 -32.12 -51.94 1.27
CA SER A 306 -32.37 -52.12 2.70
C SER A 306 -33.36 -51.08 3.22
N PHE A 307 -33.23 -49.83 2.78
CA PHE A 307 -34.16 -48.76 3.15
C PHE A 307 -35.54 -48.97 2.53
N SER A 308 -35.62 -49.38 1.26
CA SER A 308 -36.90 -49.72 0.64
C SER A 308 -37.58 -50.91 1.31
N LEU A 309 -36.82 -51.89 1.81
CA LEU A 309 -37.36 -53.02 2.56
C LEU A 309 -37.84 -52.60 3.95
N SER A 310 -37.10 -51.75 4.67
CA SER A 310 -37.56 -51.24 5.95
C SER A 310 -38.85 -50.43 5.77
N LEU A 311 -38.94 -49.60 4.73
CA LEU A 311 -40.15 -48.85 4.42
C LEU A 311 -41.32 -49.78 4.06
N GLN A 312 -41.08 -50.84 3.27
CA GLN A 312 -42.12 -51.84 2.99
C GLN A 312 -42.57 -52.57 4.27
N LEU A 313 -41.66 -52.90 5.18
CA LEU A 313 -41.98 -53.55 6.45
C LEU A 313 -42.79 -52.63 7.37
N GLU A 314 -42.42 -51.35 7.48
CA GLU A 314 -43.18 -50.36 8.23
C GLU A 314 -44.60 -50.19 7.67
N VAL A 315 -44.74 -50.17 6.34
CA VAL A 315 -46.05 -50.16 5.69
C VAL A 315 -46.85 -51.42 6.02
N LEU A 316 -46.24 -52.60 5.95
CA LEU A 316 -46.91 -53.86 6.32
C LEU A 316 -47.32 -53.89 7.80
N GLN A 317 -46.47 -53.39 8.70
CA GLN A 317 -46.79 -53.25 10.12
C GLN A 317 -47.99 -52.31 10.32
N ALA A 318 -47.96 -51.13 9.68
CA ALA A 318 -49.06 -50.18 9.76
C ALA A 318 -50.38 -50.71 9.18
N GLN A 319 -50.31 -51.61 8.20
CA GLN A 319 -51.48 -52.32 7.65
C GLN A 319 -51.99 -53.39 8.63
N ALA A 320 -51.09 -54.17 9.23
CA ALA A 320 -51.45 -55.21 10.20
C ALA A 320 -52.01 -54.65 11.52
N GLU A 321 -51.58 -53.47 11.96
CA GLU A 321 -52.14 -52.77 13.13
C GLU A 321 -53.53 -52.17 12.87
N ARG A 322 -53.94 -52.05 11.59
CA ARG A 322 -55.26 -51.54 11.20
C ARG A 322 -56.29 -52.63 10.91
N SER A 323 -55.87 -53.91 10.85
CA SER A 323 -56.73 -55.09 10.66
C SER A 323 -57.01 -55.81 11.97
#